data_AF-A0AAW6YT80-F1
#
_entry.id   AF-A0AAW6YT80-F1
#
_cell.length_a   1.000
_cell.length_b   1.000
_cell.length_c   1.000
_cell.angle_alpha   90.00
_cell.angle_beta   90.00
_cell.angle_gamma   90.00
#
_symmetry.space_group_name_H-M   'P 1'
#
loop_
_entity.id
_entity.type
_entity.pdbx_description
1 polymer ?
#
loop_
_entity_poly.entity_id
_entity_poly.type
_entity_poly.pdbx_seq_one_letter_code
_entity_poly.pdbx_strand_id
1 'polypeptide(L)'
;MTIKKKNYELAFEDYKNGMSYADIATKYGVAETTVRDTWRKRHWKDALKEHTNLRDKIRDDLLGQMRSNGVIHGHFLDLVEDYMAMWDIKNNLIADIEERGVSVLGANGFMKKNDSINELNKTNTQMLKILNELGLKAVSEEVDDDDAEV
;
A
#
# COMPACT_ATOMS: atom_id res chain seq x y z
N MET A 1 0.26 -22.37 -15.80
CA MET A 1 -0.99 -21.81 -16.35
C MET A 1 -1.14 -20.40 -15.82
N THR A 2 -1.12 -19.38 -16.67
CA THR A 2 -1.28 -17.98 -16.25
C THR A 2 -2.77 -17.69 -16.07
N ILE A 3 -3.22 -17.46 -14.85
CA ILE A 3 -4.60 -17.00 -14.60
C ILE A 3 -4.69 -15.57 -15.14
N LYS A 4 -5.46 -15.38 -16.22
CA LYS A 4 -5.65 -14.05 -16.82
C LYS A 4 -6.59 -13.24 -15.91
N LYS A 5 -6.05 -12.24 -15.22
CA LYS A 5 -6.84 -11.31 -14.38
C LYS A 5 -7.90 -10.61 -15.23
N LYS A 6 -9.08 -10.40 -14.65
CA LYS A 6 -10.18 -9.67 -15.30
C LYS A 6 -9.92 -8.16 -15.23
N ASN A 7 -10.47 -7.38 -16.18
CA ASN A 7 -10.24 -5.92 -16.24
C ASN A 7 -10.58 -5.21 -14.92
N TYR A 8 -11.66 -5.61 -14.24
CA TYR A 8 -12.00 -5.01 -12.95
C TYR A 8 -10.98 -5.33 -11.85
N GLU A 9 -10.27 -6.47 -11.90
CA GLU A 9 -9.23 -6.80 -10.91
C GLU A 9 -8.00 -5.92 -11.10
N LEU A 10 -7.59 -5.72 -12.35
CA LEU A 10 -6.49 -4.80 -12.69
C LEU A 10 -6.85 -3.35 -12.36
N ALA A 11 -8.08 -2.93 -12.68
CA ALA A 11 -8.58 -1.60 -12.36
C ALA A 11 -8.70 -1.33 -10.85
N PHE A 12 -8.86 -2.37 -10.03
CA PHE A 12 -8.83 -2.23 -8.58
C PHE A 12 -7.43 -1.89 -8.07
N GLU A 13 -6.41 -2.53 -8.63
CA GLU A 13 -5.02 -2.19 -8.34
C GLU A 13 -4.72 -0.75 -8.73
N ASP A 14 -5.12 -0.32 -9.94
CA ASP A 14 -4.99 1.08 -10.37
C ASP A 14 -5.66 2.06 -9.40
N TYR A 15 -6.85 1.72 -8.89
CA TYR A 15 -7.55 2.54 -7.90
C TYR A 15 -6.79 2.63 -6.57
N LYS A 16 -6.30 1.50 -6.04
CA LYS A 16 -5.44 1.50 -4.84
C LYS A 16 -4.17 2.31 -5.07
N ASN A 17 -3.70 2.34 -6.32
CA ASN A 17 -2.54 3.11 -6.75
C ASN A 17 -2.79 4.62 -6.88
N GLY A 18 -3.98 5.09 -6.48
CA GLY A 18 -4.37 6.49 -6.53
C GLY A 18 -4.87 6.96 -7.90
N MET A 19 -5.06 6.06 -8.87
CA MET A 19 -5.64 6.43 -10.16
C MET A 19 -7.11 6.82 -9.98
N SER A 20 -7.51 7.95 -10.61
CA SER A 20 -8.89 8.43 -10.52
C SER A 20 -9.85 7.48 -11.26
N TYR A 21 -11.14 7.50 -10.91
CA TYR A 21 -12.14 6.73 -11.65
C TYR A 21 -12.22 7.12 -13.14
N ALA A 22 -11.96 8.39 -13.46
CA ALA A 22 -11.94 8.88 -14.83
C ALA A 22 -10.75 8.33 -15.63
N ASP A 23 -9.57 8.28 -15.02
CA ASP A 23 -8.37 7.72 -15.65
C ASP A 23 -8.48 6.20 -15.82
N ILE A 24 -9.02 5.49 -14.82
CA ILE A 24 -9.33 4.05 -14.90
C ILE A 24 -10.33 3.79 -16.04
N ALA A 25 -11.42 4.56 -16.09
CA ALA A 25 -12.42 4.45 -17.14
C ALA A 25 -11.78 4.58 -18.54
N THR A 26 -10.91 5.57 -18.70
CA THR A 26 -10.15 5.80 -19.93
C THR A 26 -9.20 4.65 -20.24
N LYS A 27 -8.39 4.20 -19.27
CA LYS A 27 -7.41 3.10 -19.40
C LYS A 27 -8.05 1.80 -19.89
N TYR A 28 -9.25 1.48 -19.41
CA TYR A 28 -9.96 0.24 -19.76
C TYR A 28 -11.07 0.41 -20.80
N GLY A 29 -11.25 1.61 -21.37
CA GLY A 29 -12.24 1.86 -22.42
C GLY A 29 -13.69 1.68 -21.95
N VAL A 30 -14.01 2.05 -20.71
CA VAL A 30 -15.36 1.97 -20.13
C VAL A 30 -15.84 3.34 -19.67
N ALA A 31 -17.14 3.49 -19.42
CA ALA A 31 -17.66 4.71 -18.79
C ALA A 31 -17.24 4.79 -17.32
N GLU A 32 -17.02 6.00 -16.80
CA GLU A 32 -16.72 6.23 -15.37
C GLU A 32 -17.82 5.67 -14.46
N THR A 33 -19.08 5.73 -14.90
CA THR A 33 -20.22 5.10 -14.22
C THR A 33 -20.04 3.58 -14.08
N THR A 34 -19.42 2.90 -15.05
CA THR A 34 -19.12 1.47 -14.94
C THR A 34 -18.10 1.20 -13.84
N VAL A 35 -17.05 2.02 -13.74
CA VAL A 35 -16.04 1.93 -12.67
C VAL A 35 -16.70 2.15 -11.31
N ARG A 36 -17.49 3.22 -11.17
CA ARG A 36 -18.11 3.62 -9.90
C ARG A 36 -19.28 2.73 -9.46
N ASP A 37 -20.18 2.38 -10.37
CA ASP A 37 -21.47 1.76 -10.04
C ASP A 37 -21.48 0.24 -10.27
N THR A 38 -20.54 -0.28 -11.07
CA THR A 38 -20.39 -1.73 -11.29
C THR A 38 -19.14 -2.26 -10.62
N TRP A 39 -17.95 -1.81 -11.01
CA TRP A 39 -16.69 -2.37 -10.50
C TRP A 39 -16.53 -2.12 -9.01
N ARG A 40 -16.58 -0.86 -8.57
CA ARG A 40 -16.45 -0.49 -7.16
C ARG A 40 -17.52 -1.14 -6.27
N LYS A 41 -18.79 -1.09 -6.66
CA LYS A 41 -19.91 -1.56 -5.83
C LYS A 41 -20.03 -3.09 -5.78
N ARG A 42 -19.73 -3.80 -6.86
CA ARG A 42 -19.98 -5.25 -6.97
C ARG A 42 -18.71 -6.08 -6.89
N HIS A 43 -17.65 -5.65 -7.59
CA HIS A 43 -16.43 -6.44 -7.71
C HIS A 43 -15.36 -6.05 -6.69
N TRP A 44 -15.28 -4.78 -6.33
CA TRP A 44 -14.26 -4.30 -5.39
C TRP A 44 -14.77 -4.21 -3.96
N LYS A 45 -16.06 -4.41 -3.69
CA LYS A 45 -16.62 -4.17 -2.35
C LYS A 45 -15.88 -4.94 -1.25
N ASP A 46 -15.67 -6.24 -1.45
CA ASP A 46 -15.02 -7.08 -0.45
C ASP A 46 -13.51 -6.84 -0.40
N ALA A 47 -12.88 -6.66 -1.56
CA ALA A 47 -11.45 -6.34 -1.66
C ALA A 47 -11.10 -4.95 -1.08
N LEU A 48 -11.97 -3.95 -1.26
CA LEU A 48 -11.89 -2.64 -0.63
C LEU A 48 -12.02 -2.79 0.88
N LYS A 49 -13.00 -3.56 1.35
CA LYS A 49 -13.20 -3.80 2.77
C LYS A 49 -11.97 -4.45 3.38
N GLU A 50 -11.40 -5.46 2.74
CA GLU A 50 -10.18 -6.13 3.20
C GLU A 50 -8.96 -5.19 3.21
N HIS A 51 -8.75 -4.45 2.12
CA HIS A 51 -7.67 -3.48 2.02
C HIS A 51 -7.78 -2.38 3.09
N THR A 52 -8.96 -1.80 3.26
CA THR A 52 -9.24 -0.81 4.30
C THR A 52 -9.02 -1.43 5.69
N ASN A 53 -9.49 -2.65 5.93
CA ASN A 53 -9.25 -3.33 7.21
C ASN A 53 -7.75 -3.53 7.50
N LEU A 54 -6.94 -3.89 6.49
CA LEU A 54 -5.50 -4.06 6.70
C LEU A 54 -4.81 -2.72 6.98
N ARG A 55 -5.14 -1.69 6.19
CA ARG A 55 -4.61 -0.34 6.39
C ARG A 55 -4.97 0.19 7.79
N ASP A 56 -6.22 0.01 8.20
CA ASP A 56 -6.72 0.43 9.51
C ASP A 56 -6.09 -0.37 10.64
N LYS A 57 -5.91 -1.69 10.47
CA LYS A 57 -5.18 -2.53 11.44
C LYS A 57 -3.74 -2.05 11.65
N ILE A 58 -3.00 -1.81 10.57
CA ILE A 58 -1.62 -1.31 10.67
C ILE A 58 -1.61 0.04 11.40
N ARG A 59 -2.54 0.94 11.07
CA ARG A 59 -2.67 2.23 11.74
C ARG A 59 -2.96 2.07 13.24
N ASP A 60 -3.94 1.25 13.59
CA ASP A 60 -4.36 1.02 14.98
C ASP A 60 -3.28 0.31 15.79
N ASP A 61 -2.53 -0.62 15.18
CA ASP A 61 -1.37 -1.28 15.78
C ASP A 61 -0.25 -0.26 16.06
N LEU A 62 0.08 0.63 15.12
CA LEU A 62 1.06 1.70 15.32
C LEU A 62 0.65 2.64 16.46
N LEU A 63 -0.63 3.05 16.49
CA LEU A 63 -1.18 3.87 17.57
C LEU A 63 -1.18 3.14 18.91
N GLY A 64 -1.48 1.84 18.91
CA GLY A 64 -1.46 0.97 20.08
C GLY A 64 -0.06 0.87 20.67
N GLN A 65 0.94 0.55 19.84
CA GLN A 65 2.34 0.47 20.28
C GLN A 65 2.85 1.83 20.78
N MET A 66 2.48 2.92 20.11
CA MET A 66 2.85 4.28 20.54
C MET A 66 2.31 4.60 21.95
N ARG A 67 1.04 4.23 22.23
CA ARG A 67 0.43 4.37 23.56
C ARG A 67 1.11 3.49 24.61
N SER A 68 1.42 2.24 24.27
CA SER A 68 2.11 1.30 25.16
C SER A 68 3.53 1.78 25.52
N ASN A 69 4.19 2.48 24.60
CA ASN A 69 5.49 3.11 24.84
C ASN A 69 5.41 4.41 25.64
N GLY A 70 4.21 4.81 26.10
CA GLY A 70 3.99 6.03 26.89
C GLY A 70 4.11 7.33 26.07
N VAL A 71 4.15 7.24 24.74
CA VAL A 71 4.32 8.36 23.84
C VAL A 71 2.94 8.90 23.44
N ILE A 72 2.51 10.01 24.05
CA ILE A 72 1.17 10.60 23.84
C ILE A 72 1.30 12.10 23.54
N HIS A 73 2.02 12.47 22.49
CA HIS A 73 2.07 13.85 22.00
C HIS A 73 1.52 13.96 20.58
N GLY A 74 0.85 15.07 20.28
CA GLY A 74 0.15 15.26 19.00
C GLY A 74 1.04 15.11 17.76
N HIS A 75 2.32 15.48 17.84
CA HIS A 75 3.25 15.34 16.71
C HIS A 75 3.57 13.88 16.37
N PHE A 76 3.49 12.95 17.33
CA PHE A 76 3.67 11.52 17.04
C PHE A 76 2.40 10.91 16.41
N LEU A 77 1.20 11.42 16.73
CA LEU A 77 -0.01 11.05 16.01
C LEU A 77 0.09 11.45 14.53
N ASP A 78 0.60 12.66 14.26
CA ASP A 78 0.83 13.16 12.91
C ASP A 78 1.84 12.28 12.15
N LEU A 79 2.95 11.88 12.81
CA LEU A 79 3.92 10.95 12.23
C LEU A 79 3.32 9.57 11.90
N VAL A 80 2.33 9.09 12.65
CA VAL A 80 1.61 7.86 12.29
C VAL A 80 0.77 8.07 11.04
N GLU A 81 0.08 9.21 10.90
CA GLU A 81 -0.67 9.53 9.67
C GLU A 81 0.27 9.70 8.47
N ASP A 82 1.43 10.34 8.65
CA ASP A 82 2.49 10.42 7.65
C ASP A 82 2.93 9.02 7.21
N TYR A 83 3.19 8.11 8.16
CA TYR A 83 3.53 6.73 7.86
C TYR A 83 2.45 6.06 7.00
N MET A 84 1.17 6.27 7.33
CA MET A 84 0.06 5.68 6.58
C MET A 84 -0.06 6.25 5.16
N ALA A 85 0.18 7.56 4.98
CA ALA A 85 0.26 8.16 3.65
C ALA A 85 1.43 7.60 2.83
N MET A 86 2.58 7.37 3.48
CA MET A 86 3.73 6.73 2.84
C MET A 86 3.49 5.25 2.52
N TRP A 87 2.70 4.54 3.32
CA TRP A 87 2.29 3.17 3.04
C TRP A 87 1.46 3.09 1.75
N ASP A 88 0.54 4.04 1.54
CA ASP A 88 -0.22 4.15 0.30
C ASP A 88 0.75 4.39 -0.87
N ILE A 89 1.64 5.38 -0.78
CA ILE A 89 2.66 5.68 -1.82
C ILE A 89 3.54 4.46 -2.14
N LYS A 90 4.01 3.75 -1.11
CA LYS A 90 4.83 2.54 -1.25
C LYS A 90 4.11 1.48 -2.08
N ASN A 91 2.83 1.23 -1.81
CA ASN A 91 2.06 0.24 -2.56
C ASN A 91 1.87 0.65 -4.02
N ASN A 92 1.65 1.94 -4.28
CA ASN A 92 1.54 2.48 -5.64
C ASN A 92 2.82 2.27 -6.44
N LEU A 93 3.98 2.51 -5.81
CA LEU A 93 5.30 2.31 -6.43
C LEU A 93 5.58 0.82 -6.70
N ILE A 94 5.19 -0.07 -5.78
CA ILE A 94 5.33 -1.52 -5.99
C ILE A 94 4.48 -1.97 -7.18
N ALA A 95 3.21 -1.57 -7.22
CA ALA A 95 2.32 -1.96 -8.29
C ALA A 95 2.77 -1.43 -9.66
N ASP A 96 3.32 -0.21 -9.71
CA ASP A 96 3.94 0.33 -10.92
C ASP A 96 5.13 -0.53 -11.41
N ILE A 97 5.97 -1.01 -10.50
CA ILE A 97 7.10 -1.90 -10.83
C ILE A 97 6.58 -3.27 -11.31
N GLU A 98 5.51 -3.79 -10.72
CA GLU A 98 4.87 -5.03 -11.17
C GLU A 98 4.26 -4.90 -12.57
N GLU A 99 3.63 -3.77 -12.87
CA GLU A 99 2.99 -3.51 -14.16
C GLU A 99 4.00 -3.22 -15.27
N ARG A 100 4.92 -2.27 -15.04
CA ARG A 100 5.86 -1.79 -16.08
C ARG A 100 7.19 -2.51 -16.07
N GLY A 101 7.46 -3.32 -15.05
CA GLY A 101 8.73 -4.03 -14.87
C GLY A 101 9.86 -3.14 -14.35
N VAL A 102 11.02 -3.77 -14.16
CA VAL A 102 12.22 -3.10 -13.61
C VAL A 102 12.92 -2.17 -14.61
N SER A 103 12.64 -2.35 -15.90
CA SER A 103 13.17 -1.53 -17.00
C SER A 103 12.03 -1.08 -17.90
N VAL A 104 11.95 0.23 -18.18
CA VAL A 104 10.87 0.87 -18.92
C VAL A 104 11.42 1.63 -20.13
N LEU A 105 10.63 1.73 -21.20
CA LEU A 105 11.00 2.49 -22.39
C LEU A 105 10.96 4.00 -22.08
N GLY A 106 12.09 4.68 -22.25
CA GLY A 106 12.18 6.13 -22.11
C GLY A 106 11.58 6.89 -23.31
N ALA A 107 11.30 8.17 -23.13
CA ALA A 107 10.78 9.05 -24.19
C ALA A 107 11.74 9.17 -25.41
N ASN A 108 13.02 8.87 -25.20
CA ASN A 108 14.06 8.82 -26.24
C ASN A 108 14.11 7.47 -26.98
N GLY A 109 13.23 6.52 -26.67
CA GLY A 109 13.21 5.19 -27.27
C GLY A 109 14.23 4.21 -26.71
N PHE A 110 14.98 4.57 -25.67
CA PHE A 110 15.94 3.68 -25.00
C PHE A 110 15.37 3.10 -23.70
N MET A 111 15.69 1.84 -23.42
CA MET A 111 15.34 1.22 -22.14
C MET A 111 16.12 1.89 -21.01
N LYS A 112 15.40 2.32 -19.97
CA LYS A 112 15.96 2.86 -18.74
C LYS A 112 15.43 2.09 -17.53
N LYS A 113 16.09 2.24 -16.38
CA LYS A 113 15.57 1.73 -15.11
C LYS A 113 14.23 2.39 -14.78
N ASN A 114 13.29 1.64 -14.21
CA ASN A 114 12.05 2.23 -13.70
C ASN A 114 12.35 3.17 -12.52
N ASP A 115 11.93 4.44 -12.65
CA ASP A 115 12.15 5.48 -11.64
C ASP A 115 11.51 5.11 -10.29
N SER A 116 10.39 4.38 -10.32
CA SER A 116 9.66 3.91 -9.14
C SER A 116 10.52 3.04 -8.21
N ILE A 117 11.55 2.35 -8.72
CA ILE A 117 12.45 1.56 -7.88
C ILE A 117 13.25 2.46 -6.93
N ASN A 118 13.76 3.58 -7.44
CA ASN A 118 14.55 4.49 -6.63
C ASN A 118 13.66 5.22 -5.61
N GLU A 119 12.46 5.64 -6.02
CA GLU A 119 11.49 6.27 -5.13
C GLU A 119 10.94 5.29 -4.07
N LEU A 120 10.77 4.01 -4.42
CA LEU A 120 10.37 2.97 -3.47
C LEU A 120 11.40 2.82 -2.35
N ASN A 121 12.69 2.75 -2.71
CA ASN A 121 13.77 2.64 -1.74
C ASN A 121 13.86 3.87 -0.82
N LYS A 122 13.67 5.08 -1.36
CA LYS A 122 13.62 6.31 -0.57
C LYS A 122 12.41 6.33 0.38
N THR A 123 11.23 5.98 -0.14
CA THR A 123 9.98 5.90 0.63
C THR A 123 10.14 4.90 1.78
N ASN A 124 10.61 3.69 1.51
CA ASN A 124 10.89 2.69 2.54
C ASN A 124 11.90 3.19 3.58
N THR A 125 12.96 3.88 3.16
CA THR A 125 13.96 4.45 4.08
C THR A 125 13.33 5.47 5.02
N GLN A 126 12.47 6.34 4.51
CA GLN A 126 11.79 7.36 5.32
C GLN A 126 10.73 6.73 6.24
N MET A 127 9.99 5.70 5.77
CA MET A 127 9.09 4.92 6.63
C MET A 127 9.81 4.27 7.81
N LEU A 128 11.00 3.69 7.58
CA LEU A 128 11.82 3.11 8.65
C LEU A 128 12.31 4.16 9.65
N LYS A 129 12.62 5.38 9.20
CA LYS A 129 12.97 6.50 10.09
C LYS A 129 11.80 6.90 10.99
N ILE A 130 10.58 6.98 10.44
CA ILE A 130 9.38 7.28 11.23
C ILE A 130 9.17 6.21 12.32
N LEU A 131 9.30 4.92 11.98
CA LEU A 131 9.19 3.84 12.99
C LEU A 131 10.23 4.00 14.10
N ASN A 132 11.47 4.35 13.75
CA ASN A 132 12.53 4.61 14.74
C ASN A 132 12.21 5.82 15.63
N GLU A 133 11.68 6.91 15.05
CA GLU A 133 11.29 8.12 15.79
C GLU A 133 10.10 7.86 16.73
N LEU A 134 9.17 6.99 16.33
CA LEU A 134 8.07 6.51 17.19
C LEU A 134 8.54 5.53 18.28
N GLY A 135 9.82 5.15 18.28
CA GLY A 135 10.38 4.16 19.20
C GLY A 135 9.85 2.74 18.98
N LEU A 136 9.28 2.47 17.79
CA LEU A 136 8.72 1.19 17.42
C LEU A 136 9.83 0.32 16.83
N LYS A 137 10.28 -0.68 17.58
CA LYS A 137 11.12 -1.77 17.05
C LYS A 137 10.23 -2.92 16.64
N ALA A 138 10.68 -3.72 15.67
CA ALA A 138 10.03 -4.96 15.31
C ALA A 138 9.98 -5.86 16.56
N VAL A 139 8.82 -5.90 17.22
CA VAL A 139 8.50 -6.93 18.20
C VAL A 139 8.05 -8.11 17.36
N SER A 140 8.94 -9.07 17.13
CA SER A 140 8.49 -10.42 16.80
C SER A 140 7.68 -10.88 18.00
N GLU A 141 6.46 -11.35 17.80
CA GLU A 141 5.79 -12.16 18.81
C GLU A 141 6.76 -13.31 19.15
N GLU A 142 7.38 -13.25 20.34
CA GLU A 142 7.97 -14.44 20.92
C GLU A 142 6.78 -15.38 21.12
N VAL A 143 6.72 -16.42 20.28
CA VAL A 143 5.95 -17.61 20.62
C VAL A 143 6.57 -18.11 21.93
N ASP A 144 5.89 -17.84 23.04
CA ASP A 144 6.12 -18.52 24.32
C ASP A 144 5.90 -20.02 24.04
N ASP A 145 6.99 -20.72 23.76
CA ASP A 145 7.04 -22.19 23.66
C ASP A 145 7.28 -22.78 25.07
N ASP A 146 6.62 -22.19 26.07
CA ASP A 146 6.61 -22.64 27.46
C ASP A 146 5.34 -23.48 27.71
N ASP A 147 5.21 -24.61 27.03
CA ASP A 147 4.35 -25.70 27.52
C ASP A 147 4.77 -27.08 26.97
N ALA A 148 5.75 -27.71 27.63
CA ALA A 148 5.66 -29.09 28.16
C ALA A 148 7.04 -29.73 28.42
N GLU A 149 7.64 -29.44 29.57
CA GLU A 149 8.28 -30.50 30.36
C GLU A 149 7.58 -30.59 31.72
N VAL A 150 6.74 -31.61 31.90
CA VAL A 150 6.70 -32.53 33.07
C VAL A 150 5.86 -33.77 32.75
#